data_AF-A0A176S5X1-F1
#
_entry.id   AF-A0A176S5X1-F1
#
_cell.length_a   1.000
_cell.length_b   1.000
_cell.length_c   1.000
_cell.angle_alpha   90.00
_cell.angle_beta   90.00
_cell.angle_gamma   90.00
#
_symmetry.space_group_name_H-M   'P 1'
#
loop_
_entity.id
_entity.type
_entity.pdbx_description
1 polymer ?
#
loop_
_entity_poly.entity_id
_entity_poly.type
_entity_poly.pdbx_seq_one_letter_code
_entity_poly.pdbx_strand_id
1 'polypeptide(L)' 'MQAISIEIQDIVANEYQKGNISIRQGAKMLGLSYEEFMVDFLGERKISFINGTPSELEAEFKQEEAWLDEVLENKT' A
#
# COMPACT_ATOMS: atom_id res chain seq x y z
N MET A 1 6.16 -22.65 -14.87
CA MET A 1 6.13 -21.27 -14.34
C MET A 1 6.97 -20.41 -15.27
N GLN A 2 6.38 -19.41 -15.93
CA GLN A 2 7.15 -18.42 -16.71
C GLN A 2 7.65 -17.36 -15.73
N ALA A 3 8.95 -17.03 -15.78
CA ALA A 3 9.50 -15.94 -15.00
C ALA A 3 8.92 -14.61 -15.49
N ILE A 4 8.33 -13.84 -14.58
CA ILE A 4 7.86 -12.49 -14.89
C ILE A 4 9.07 -11.58 -15.07
N SER A 5 9.10 -10.79 -16.14
CA SER A 5 10.21 -9.88 -16.39
C SER A 5 10.37 -8.86 -15.26
N ILE A 6 11.62 -8.50 -14.97
CA ILE A 6 11.95 -7.47 -13.96
C ILE A 6 11.23 -6.15 -14.28
N GLU A 7 11.09 -5.81 -15.56
CA GLU A 7 10.38 -4.62 -16.02
C GLU A 7 8.90 -4.60 -15.61
N ILE A 8 8.19 -5.73 -15.67
CA ILE A 8 6.79 -5.81 -15.23
C ILE A 8 6.69 -5.63 -13.72
N GLN A 9 7.63 -6.20 -12.97
CA GLN A 9 7.70 -6.05 -11.52
C GLN A 9 7.88 -4.58 -11.12
N ASP A 10 8.77 -3.86 -11.80
CA ASP A 10 9.01 -2.44 -11.53
C ASP A 10 7.79 -1.56 -11.86
N ILE A 11 7.07 -1.87 -12.95
CA ILE A 11 5.81 -1.19 -13.29
C ILE A 11 4.77 -1.40 -12.19
N VAL A 12 4.58 -2.64 -11.73
CA VAL A 12 3.59 -2.95 -10.69
C VAL A 12 3.96 -2.27 -9.37
N ALA A 13 5.23 -2.27 -8.99
CA ALA A 13 5.69 -1.56 -7.78
C ALA A 13 5.39 -0.05 -7.86
N ASN A 14 5.69 0.58 -8.99
CA ASN A 14 5.50 2.01 -9.18
C ASN A 14 4.01 2.41 -9.18
N GLU A 15 3.18 1.66 -9.89
CA GLU A 15 1.73 1.91 -9.91
C GLU A 15 1.08 1.65 -8.55
N TYR A 16 1.56 0.64 -7.82
CA TYR A 16 1.15 0.43 -6.43
C TYR A 16 1.54 1.63 -5.57
N GLN A 17 2.80 2.10 -5.61
CA GLN A 17 3.26 3.24 -4.81
C GLN A 17 2.50 4.55 -5.09
N LYS A 18 1.98 4.74 -6.31
CA LYS A 18 1.14 5.88 -6.67
C LYS A 18 -0.29 5.78 -6.13
N GLY A 19 -0.70 4.64 -5.57
CA GLY A 19 -2.08 4.36 -5.18
C GLY A 19 -2.98 3.98 -6.37
N ASN A 20 -2.43 3.78 -7.57
CA ASN A 20 -3.22 3.47 -8.76
C ASN A 20 -3.77 2.04 -8.77
N ILE A 21 -3.12 1.13 -8.06
CA ILE A 21 -3.55 -0.25 -7.90
C ILE A 21 -3.47 -0.69 -6.44
N SER A 22 -4.42 -1.49 -6.00
CA SER A 22 -4.42 -2.12 -4.68
C SER A 22 -3.47 -3.32 -4.61
N ILE A 23 -3.16 -3.78 -3.39
CA ILE A 23 -2.40 -5.01 -3.12
C ILE A 23 -2.95 -6.21 -3.91
N ARG A 24 -4.28 -6.40 -3.92
CA ARG A 24 -4.92 -7.51 -4.65
C ARG A 24 -4.74 -7.42 -6.16
N GLN A 25 -4.77 -6.20 -6.72
CA GLN A 25 -4.54 -6.00 -8.15
C GLN A 25 -3.08 -6.28 -8.51
N GLY A 26 -2.13 -5.78 -7.72
CA GLY A 26 -0.70 -6.07 -7.91
C GLY A 26 -0.38 -7.56 -7.82
N ALA A 27 -0.91 -8.25 -6.80
CA ALA A 27 -0.77 -9.71 -6.65
C ALA A 27 -1.26 -10.46 -7.88
N LYS A 28 -2.45 -10.11 -8.39
CA LYS A 28 -3.02 -10.72 -9.60
C LYS A 28 -2.16 -10.46 -10.85
N MET A 29 -1.62 -9.25 -11.01
CA MET A 29 -0.77 -8.89 -12.16
C MET A 29 0.54 -9.69 -12.17
N LEU A 30 1.04 -10.07 -10.99
CA LEU A 30 2.26 -10.86 -10.84
C LEU A 30 2.02 -12.38 -10.67
N GLY A 31 0.76 -12.83 -10.74
CA GLY A 31 0.44 -14.23 -10.48
C GLY A 31 0.82 -14.70 -9.07
N LEU A 32 0.88 -13.78 -8.12
CA LEU A 32 1.20 -14.02 -6.72
C LEU A 32 -0.08 -14.13 -5.89
N SER A 33 0.01 -14.81 -4.76
CA SER A 33 -0.97 -14.67 -3.68
C SER A 33 -0.88 -13.28 -3.04
N TYR A 34 -1.91 -12.93 -2.27
CA TYR A 34 -1.92 -11.69 -1.50
C TYR A 34 -0.74 -11.61 -0.52
N GLU A 35 -0.42 -12.72 0.15
CA GLU A 35 0.66 -12.80 1.13
C GLU A 35 2.04 -12.69 0.48
N GLU A 36 2.29 -13.42 -0.62
CA GLU A 36 3.54 -13.31 -1.39
C GLU A 36 3.73 -11.88 -1.94
N PHE A 37 2.65 -11.21 -2.34
CA PHE A 37 2.76 -9.81 -2.78
C PHE A 37 3.14 -8.88 -1.61
N MET A 38 2.57 -9.07 -0.42
CA MET A 38 2.88 -8.24 0.73
C MET A 38 4.26 -8.51 1.30
N VAL A 39 4.55 -9.76 1.62
CA VAL A 39 5.73 -10.16 2.39
C VAL A 39 6.96 -10.18 1.49
N ASP A 40 6.87 -10.88 0.36
CA ASP A 40 8.03 -11.10 -0.50
C ASP A 40 8.20 -9.92 -1.47
N PHE A 41 7.15 -9.56 -2.22
CA PHE A 41 7.30 -8.55 -3.26
C PHE A 41 7.49 -7.13 -2.71
N LEU A 42 6.59 -6.64 -1.85
CA LEU A 42 6.69 -5.31 -1.25
C LEU A 42 7.74 -5.27 -0.12
N GLY A 43 7.79 -6.30 0.72
CA GLY A 43 8.70 -6.37 1.87
C GLY A 43 10.17 -6.39 1.47
N GLU A 44 10.59 -7.22 0.52
CA GLU A 44 11.99 -7.24 0.05
C GLU A 44 12.39 -5.90 -0.59
N ARG A 45 11.43 -5.21 -1.22
CA ARG A 45 11.62 -3.90 -1.85
C ARG A 45 11.52 -2.72 -0.87
N LYS A 46 11.17 -2.97 0.40
CA LYS A 46 10.95 -1.95 1.43
C LYS A 46 9.89 -0.90 1.01
N ILE A 47 8.84 -1.35 0.33
CA ILE A 47 7.72 -0.50 -0.07
C ILE A 47 6.66 -0.51 1.04
N SER A 48 6.11 0.66 1.37
CA SER A 48 5.00 0.82 2.33
C SER A 48 3.80 -0.04 1.94
N PHE A 49 3.16 -0.71 2.91
CA PHE A 49 1.89 -1.43 2.68
C PHE A 49 0.68 -0.51 2.56
N ILE A 50 0.88 0.77 2.86
CA ILE A 50 -0.11 1.83 2.66
C ILE A 50 0.25 2.54 1.36
N ASN A 51 -0.70 2.55 0.44
CA ASN A 51 -0.59 3.22 -0.84
C ASN A 51 -1.82 4.10 -1.10
N GLY A 52 -1.95 5.17 -0.33
CA GLY A 52 -2.88 6.25 -0.64
C GLY A 52 -2.22 7.29 -1.54
N THR A 53 -3.00 7.96 -2.37
CA THR A 53 -2.59 9.24 -2.95
C THR A 53 -2.28 10.24 -1.83
N PRO A 54 -1.44 11.27 -2.06
CA PRO A 54 -1.17 12.28 -1.03
C PRO A 54 -2.44 12.88 -0.41
N SER A 55 -3.49 13.09 -1.22
CA SER A 55 -4.78 13.60 -0.76
C SER A 55 -5.53 12.61 0.14
N GLU A 56 -5.47 11.31 -0.17
CA GLU A 56 -6.09 10.27 0.66
C GLU A 56 -5.35 10.12 2.00
N LEU A 57 -4.01 10.14 1.96
CA LEU A 57 -3.20 10.11 3.18
C LEU A 57 -3.45 11.35 4.05
N GLU A 58 -3.54 12.54 3.46
CA GLU A 58 -3.86 13.77 4.19
C GLU A 58 -5.25 13.71 4.83
N ALA A 59 -6.23 13.11 4.15
CA ALA A 59 -7.58 12.93 4.69
C ALA A 59 -7.58 11.92 5.85
N GLU A 60 -6.86 10.80 5.74
CA GLU A 60 -6.69 9.83 6.82
C GLU A 60 -5.99 10.45 8.03
N PHE A 61 -4.91 11.20 7.83
CA PHE A 61 -4.22 11.91 8.91
C PHE A 61 -5.14 12.89 9.64
N LYS A 62 -5.94 13.68 8.92
CA LYS A 62 -6.91 14.61 9.55
C LYS A 62 -7.98 13.89 10.35
N GLN A 63 -8.45 12.74 9.87
CA GLN A 63 -9.41 11.91 10.62
C GLN A 63 -8.79 11.33 11.89
N GLU A 64 -7.54 10.86 11.81
CA GLU A 64 -6.81 10.34 12.96
C GLU A 64 -6.56 11.44 14.00
N GLU A 65 -6.11 12.63 13.58
CA GLU A 65 -5.92 13.79 14.48
C GLU A 65 -7.22 14.16 15.20
N ALA A 66 -8.34 14.27 14.45
CA ALA A 66 -9.64 14.59 15.04
C ALA A 66 -10.11 13.51 16.04
N TRP A 67 -9.89 12.23 15.75
CA TRP A 67 -10.20 11.14 16.67
C TRP A 67 -9.31 11.18 17.93
N LEU A 68 -8.02 11.47 17.77
CA LEU A 68 -7.09 11.60 18.90
C LEU A 68 -7.49 12.75 19.82
N ASP A 69 -7.86 13.90 19.27
CA ASP A 69 -8.34 15.06 20.04
C ASP A 69 -9.60 14.69 20.84
N GLU A 70 -10.60 14.04 20.23
CA GLU A 70 -11.81 13.58 20.92
C GLU A 70 -11.49 12.59 22.05
N VAL A 71 -10.58 11.64 21.81
CA VAL A 71 -10.19 10.63 22.81
C VAL A 71 -9.41 11.26 23.98
N LEU A 72 -8.60 12.27 23.72
CA LEU A 72 -7.82 12.96 24.75
C LEU A 72 -8.67 13.93 25.56
N GLU A 73 -9.58 14.67 24.93
CA GLU A 73 -10.53 15.55 25.62
C GLU A 73 -11.46 14.76 26.55
N ASN A 74 -11.91 13.56 26.13
CA ASN A 74 -12.75 12.68 26.96
C ASN A 74 -12.00 12.00 28.14
N LYS A 75 -10.69 12.20 28.28
CA LYS A 75 -9.86 11.65 29.37
C LYS A 75 -9.48 12.68 30.44
N THR A 76 -9.91 13.94 30.30
CA THR A 76 -9.63 15.05 31.23
C THR A 76 -10.87 15.48 31.98
#